data_AF-G4ZQB6-F1
#
_entry.id   AF-G4ZQB6-F1
#
_cell.length_a   1.000
_cell.length_b   1.000
_cell.length_c   1.000
_cell.angle_alpha   90.00
_cell.angle_beta   90.00
_cell.angle_gamma   90.00
#
_symmetry.space_group_name_H-M   'P 1'
#
loop_
_entity.id
_entity.type
_entity.pdbx_description
1 polymer ?
#
loop_
_entity_poly.entity_id
_entity_poly.type
_entity_poly.pdbx_seq_one_letter_code
_entity_poly.pdbx_strand_id
1 'polypeptide(L)'
;MLEAAKKAPGTTEIATKLQVAQMRDWLRRQKSMDDVLALLKLDDGVDKVLTNPAFDTLEVYINQFNKLNKLNPDKQTTTINTLMVQHGDEAVAKMLEAAKKVPSTETLAKELQVAQFSQWLKEGAKPANIWKMLKMEKATWMTNPDADVWRGYLAFYKAHKLTAKLPTP
;
A
#
# COMPACT_ATOMS: atom_id res chain seq x y z
N MET A 1 -18.60 10.90 0.66
CA MET A 1 -19.56 11.53 1.62
C MET A 1 -19.19 11.22 3.06
N LEU A 2 -19.02 9.95 3.48
CA LEU A 2 -18.71 9.62 4.88
C LEU A 2 -17.35 10.17 5.36
N GLU A 3 -16.31 10.13 4.52
CA GLU A 3 -14.99 10.68 4.91
C GLU A 3 -14.99 12.20 5.11
N ALA A 4 -15.80 12.93 4.33
CA ALA A 4 -16.01 14.36 4.56
C ALA A 4 -16.79 14.60 5.87
N ALA A 5 -17.84 13.82 6.13
CA ALA A 5 -18.65 13.92 7.35
C ALA A 5 -17.88 13.58 8.63
N LYS A 6 -16.86 12.71 8.56
CA LYS A 6 -15.96 12.44 9.70
C LYS A 6 -15.14 13.66 10.12
N LYS A 7 -14.77 14.51 9.15
CA LYS A 7 -13.98 15.73 9.37
C LYS A 7 -14.82 16.92 9.84
N ALA A 8 -16.15 16.85 9.76
CA ALA A 8 -17.05 17.92 10.16
C ALA A 8 -17.46 17.84 11.65
N PRO A 9 -17.38 18.95 12.41
CA PRO A 9 -17.84 19.00 13.80
C PRO A 9 -19.33 18.62 13.93
N GLY A 10 -19.67 17.82 14.94
CA GLY A 10 -21.05 17.37 15.20
C GLY A 10 -21.50 16.14 14.41
N THR A 11 -20.81 15.77 13.32
CA THR A 11 -21.14 14.56 12.53
C THR A 11 -20.10 13.44 12.64
N THR A 12 -18.96 13.69 13.28
CA THR A 12 -17.85 12.73 13.40
C THR A 12 -18.28 11.38 13.98
N GLU A 13 -19.02 11.37 15.09
CA GLU A 13 -19.40 10.12 15.77
C GLU A 13 -20.35 9.28 14.91
N ILE A 14 -21.40 9.90 14.35
CA ILE A 14 -22.39 9.18 13.55
C ILE A 14 -21.80 8.70 12.23
N ALA A 15 -20.93 9.50 11.60
CA ALA A 15 -20.23 9.12 10.37
C ALA A 15 -19.27 7.95 10.60
N THR A 16 -18.56 7.92 11.74
CA THR A 16 -17.69 6.80 12.11
C THR A 16 -18.48 5.52 12.35
N LYS A 17 -19.60 5.59 13.10
CA LYS A 17 -20.48 4.43 13.31
C LYS A 17 -21.04 3.90 11.99
N LEU A 18 -21.45 4.80 11.09
CA LEU A 18 -21.99 4.44 9.79
C LEU A 18 -20.92 3.80 8.87
N GLN A 19 -19.68 4.31 8.89
CA GLN A 19 -18.57 3.67 8.17
C GLN A 19 -18.31 2.25 8.66
N VAL A 20 -18.27 2.04 9.98
CA VAL A 20 -18.08 0.70 10.55
C VAL A 20 -19.22 -0.24 10.15
N ALA A 21 -20.47 0.24 10.19
CA ALA A 21 -21.63 -0.52 9.76
C ALA A 21 -21.55 -0.90 8.26
N GLN A 22 -21.11 0.03 7.40
CA GLN A 22 -20.90 -0.24 5.98
C GLN A 22 -19.86 -1.34 5.75
N MET A 23 -18.71 -1.30 6.43
CA MET A 23 -17.69 -2.34 6.29
C MET A 23 -18.20 -3.71 6.73
N ARG A 24 -18.97 -3.76 7.83
CA ARG A 24 -19.59 -5.01 8.30
C ARG A 24 -20.60 -5.56 7.30
N ASP A 25 -21.37 -4.70 6.64
CA ASP A 25 -22.29 -5.13 5.60
C ASP A 25 -21.54 -5.72 4.39
N TRP A 26 -20.45 -5.09 3.95
CA TRP A 26 -19.61 -5.63 2.87
C TRP A 26 -19.01 -6.99 3.24
N LEU A 27 -18.50 -7.14 4.47
CA LEU A 27 -17.98 -8.42 4.96
C LEU A 27 -19.07 -9.50 5.04
N ARG A 28 -20.27 -9.14 5.53
CA ARG A 28 -21.43 -10.06 5.60
C ARG A 28 -21.86 -10.52 4.21
N ARG A 29 -21.80 -9.63 3.21
CA ARG A 29 -22.09 -9.94 1.81
C ARG A 29 -20.92 -10.61 1.08
N GLN A 30 -19.85 -10.96 1.79
CA GLN A 30 -18.67 -11.63 1.26
C GLN A 30 -18.05 -10.90 0.06
N LYS A 31 -18.01 -9.56 0.12
CA LYS A 31 -17.37 -8.75 -0.91
C LYS A 31 -15.88 -9.10 -1.03
N SER A 32 -15.42 -9.36 -2.25
CA SER A 32 -14.01 -9.55 -2.55
C SER A 32 -13.24 -8.24 -2.35
N MET A 33 -11.90 -8.31 -2.33
CA MET A 33 -11.09 -7.08 -2.25
C MET A 33 -11.30 -6.22 -3.51
N ASP A 34 -11.35 -6.85 -4.68
CA ASP A 34 -11.60 -6.17 -5.97
C ASP A 34 -12.94 -5.44 -5.97
N ASP A 35 -14.01 -6.07 -5.46
CA ASP A 35 -15.32 -5.44 -5.30
C ASP A 35 -15.24 -4.18 -4.42
N VAL A 36 -14.48 -4.24 -3.32
CA VAL A 36 -14.32 -3.11 -2.41
C VAL A 36 -13.50 -2.00 -3.04
N LEU A 37 -12.42 -2.34 -3.76
CA LEU A 37 -11.61 -1.35 -4.50
C LEU A 37 -12.46 -0.64 -5.56
N ALA A 38 -13.28 -1.37 -6.31
CA ALA A 38 -14.22 -0.80 -7.28
C ALA A 38 -15.26 0.11 -6.62
N LEU A 39 -15.85 -0.30 -5.49
CA LEU A 39 -16.80 0.52 -4.74
C LEU A 39 -16.17 1.81 -4.21
N LEU A 40 -14.88 1.79 -3.87
CA LEU A 40 -14.11 2.94 -3.42
C LEU A 40 -13.48 3.74 -4.58
N LYS A 41 -13.61 3.26 -5.82
CA LYS A 41 -12.96 3.82 -7.03
C LYS A 41 -11.45 3.93 -6.87
N LEU A 42 -10.85 2.91 -6.27
CA LEU A 42 -9.40 2.79 -6.08
C LEU A 42 -8.76 1.91 -7.16
N ASP A 43 -9.55 1.41 -8.10
CA ASP A 43 -9.17 0.66 -9.29
C ASP A 43 -9.05 1.55 -10.55
N ASP A 44 -9.58 2.78 -10.52
CA ASP A 44 -9.54 3.77 -11.61
C ASP A 44 -8.15 4.46 -11.80
N GLY A 45 -7.10 3.65 -11.87
CA GLY A 45 -5.72 4.05 -12.15
C GLY A 45 -4.88 4.39 -10.91
N VAL A 46 -3.64 3.90 -10.90
CA VAL A 46 -2.73 3.96 -9.73
C VAL A 46 -2.42 5.39 -9.25
N ASP A 47 -2.32 6.36 -10.16
CA ASP A 47 -1.89 7.72 -9.84
C ASP A 47 -2.89 8.50 -8.98
N LYS A 48 -4.16 8.08 -8.98
CA LYS A 48 -5.22 8.75 -8.21
C LYS A 48 -5.45 8.13 -6.84
N VAL A 49 -4.84 6.98 -6.56
CA VAL A 49 -5.13 6.18 -5.36
C VAL A 49 -4.86 6.98 -4.08
N LEU A 50 -3.69 7.62 -3.97
CA LEU A 50 -3.30 8.31 -2.73
C LEU A 50 -3.99 9.66 -2.53
N THR A 51 -4.59 10.22 -3.59
CA THR A 51 -5.37 11.47 -3.50
C THR A 51 -6.87 11.20 -3.40
N ASN A 52 -7.30 9.94 -3.55
CA ASN A 52 -8.68 9.56 -3.45
C ASN A 52 -9.14 9.68 -1.97
N PRO A 53 -10.16 10.49 -1.66
CA PRO A 53 -10.65 10.66 -0.30
C PRO A 53 -11.19 9.38 0.35
N ALA A 54 -11.46 8.33 -0.45
CA ALA A 54 -11.89 7.02 0.02
C ALA A 54 -10.73 6.09 0.40
N PHE A 55 -9.47 6.51 0.22
CA PHE A 55 -8.29 5.71 0.57
C PHE A 55 -8.33 5.26 2.04
N ASP A 56 -8.63 6.17 2.97
CA ASP A 56 -8.71 5.87 4.41
C ASP A 56 -9.78 4.79 4.71
N THR A 57 -10.84 4.71 3.89
CA THR A 57 -11.87 3.68 4.04
C THR A 57 -11.32 2.28 3.70
N LEU A 58 -10.40 2.16 2.74
CA LEU A 58 -9.76 0.88 2.41
C LEU A 58 -8.98 0.33 3.62
N GLU A 59 -8.22 1.18 4.31
CA GLU A 59 -7.47 0.76 5.49
C GLU A 59 -8.40 0.31 6.62
N VAL A 60 -9.51 1.01 6.84
CA VAL A 60 -10.54 0.61 7.81
C VAL A 60 -11.14 -0.76 7.43
N TYR A 61 -11.41 -0.99 6.14
CA TYR A 61 -11.91 -2.27 5.65
C TYR A 61 -10.91 -3.41 5.90
N ILE A 62 -9.65 -3.25 5.48
CA ILE A 62 -8.58 -4.25 5.64
C ILE A 62 -8.39 -4.60 7.11
N ASN A 63 -8.41 -3.61 7.99
CA ASN A 63 -8.33 -3.83 9.44
C ASN A 63 -9.49 -4.69 9.97
N GLN A 64 -10.72 -4.50 9.49
CA GLN A 64 -11.85 -5.34 9.89
C GLN A 64 -11.77 -6.74 9.26
N PHE A 65 -11.38 -6.83 8.00
CA PHE A 65 -11.18 -8.08 7.27
C PHE A 65 -10.12 -8.96 7.95
N ASN A 66 -8.97 -8.39 8.32
CA ASN A 66 -7.92 -9.10 9.04
C ASN A 66 -8.36 -9.52 10.45
N LYS A 67 -9.14 -8.68 11.15
CA LYS A 67 -9.70 -9.01 12.46
C LYS A 67 -10.65 -10.23 12.40
N LEU A 68 -11.42 -10.38 11.32
CA LEU A 68 -12.25 -11.57 11.11
C LEU A 68 -11.42 -12.80 10.71
N ASN A 69 -10.31 -12.60 10.01
CA ASN A 69 -9.40 -13.66 9.59
C ASN A 69 -8.22 -13.88 10.57
N LYS A 70 -8.38 -13.54 11.86
CA LYS A 70 -7.31 -13.72 12.87
C LYS A 70 -6.78 -15.14 12.97
N LEU A 71 -7.64 -16.13 12.79
CA LEU A 71 -7.28 -17.56 12.84
C LEU A 71 -6.82 -18.11 11.48
N ASN A 72 -6.88 -17.30 10.41
CA ASN A 72 -6.48 -17.66 9.06
C ASN A 72 -5.45 -16.64 8.51
N PRO A 73 -4.19 -16.65 8.96
CA PRO A 73 -3.18 -15.66 8.58
C PRO A 73 -2.98 -15.55 7.06
N ASP A 74 -3.12 -16.65 6.31
CA ASP A 74 -2.98 -16.68 4.85
C ASP A 74 -4.06 -15.86 4.12
N LYS A 75 -5.20 -15.60 4.79
CA LYS A 75 -6.24 -14.73 4.25
C LYS A 75 -6.01 -13.26 4.57
N GLN A 76 -5.10 -12.92 5.49
CA GLN A 76 -4.86 -11.53 5.86
C GLN A 76 -4.10 -10.79 4.77
N THR A 77 -4.28 -9.48 4.70
CA THR A 77 -3.58 -8.65 3.72
C THR A 77 -3.23 -7.28 4.28
N THR A 78 -2.45 -6.50 3.54
CA THR A 78 -2.10 -5.12 3.87
C THR A 78 -2.58 -4.19 2.76
N THR A 79 -2.68 -2.89 3.06
CA THR A 79 -3.03 -1.89 2.04
C THR A 79 -2.05 -1.95 0.88
N ILE A 80 -0.74 -1.99 1.15
CA ILE A 80 0.26 -2.05 0.07
C ILE A 80 0.16 -3.32 -0.76
N ASN A 81 -0.03 -4.49 -0.15
CA ASN A 81 -0.18 -5.74 -0.88
C ASN A 81 -1.44 -5.73 -1.74
N THR A 82 -2.54 -5.20 -1.22
CA THR A 82 -3.79 -5.01 -1.95
C THR A 82 -3.59 -4.15 -3.19
N LEU A 83 -2.87 -3.02 -3.06
CA LEU A 83 -2.59 -2.15 -4.19
C LEU A 83 -1.67 -2.81 -5.23
N MET A 84 -0.64 -3.56 -4.80
CA MET A 84 0.26 -4.26 -5.72
C MET A 84 -0.45 -5.39 -6.48
N VAL A 85 -1.36 -6.12 -5.83
CA VAL A 85 -2.20 -7.12 -6.51
C VAL A 85 -3.11 -6.46 -7.55
N GLN A 86 -3.72 -5.32 -7.22
CA GLN A 86 -4.66 -4.64 -8.12
C GLN A 86 -3.97 -3.94 -9.30
N HIS A 87 -2.89 -3.20 -9.03
CA HIS A 87 -2.26 -2.28 -10.00
C HIS A 87 -0.92 -2.77 -10.53
N GLY A 88 -0.35 -3.82 -9.92
CA GLY A 88 0.97 -4.35 -10.24
C GLY A 88 2.10 -3.66 -9.47
N ASP A 89 3.10 -4.44 -9.05
CA ASP A 89 4.27 -3.98 -8.30
C ASP A 89 5.02 -2.82 -8.98
N GLU A 90 5.25 -2.92 -10.29
CA GLU A 90 5.97 -1.90 -11.07
C GLU A 90 5.24 -0.55 -10.99
N ALA A 91 3.93 -0.54 -11.25
CA ALA A 91 3.13 0.67 -11.29
C ALA A 91 3.01 1.32 -9.90
N VAL A 92 2.74 0.51 -8.87
CA VAL A 92 2.65 0.99 -7.49
C VAL A 92 3.98 1.58 -7.02
N ALA A 93 5.11 0.91 -7.29
CA ALA A 93 6.40 1.40 -6.86
C ALA A 93 6.77 2.76 -7.48
N LYS A 94 6.50 2.93 -8.78
CA LYS A 94 6.72 4.20 -9.49
C LYS A 94 5.81 5.30 -8.98
N MET A 95 4.53 5.00 -8.79
CA MET A 95 3.55 5.93 -8.23
C MET A 95 3.98 6.40 -6.84
N LEU A 96 4.43 5.50 -5.95
CA LEU A 96 4.90 5.87 -4.62
C LEU A 96 6.13 6.78 -4.68
N GLU A 97 7.08 6.51 -5.58
CA GLU A 97 8.26 7.37 -5.75
C GLU A 97 7.91 8.75 -6.28
N ALA A 98 6.94 8.85 -7.19
CA ALA A 98 6.42 10.14 -7.65
C ALA A 98 5.68 10.88 -6.52
N ALA A 99 4.83 10.18 -5.77
CA ALA A 99 4.02 10.76 -4.70
C ALA A 99 4.84 11.27 -3.51
N LYS A 100 6.06 10.74 -3.30
CA LYS A 100 7.04 11.28 -2.34
C LYS A 100 7.48 12.72 -2.66
N LYS A 101 7.32 13.18 -3.90
CA LYS A 101 7.72 14.52 -4.34
C LYS A 101 6.60 15.55 -4.21
N VAL A 102 5.40 15.12 -3.81
CA VAL A 102 4.22 15.97 -3.67
C VAL A 102 3.91 16.14 -2.18
N PRO A 103 3.93 17.37 -1.63
CA PRO A 103 3.78 17.60 -0.18
C PRO A 103 2.53 16.98 0.44
N SER A 104 1.41 16.96 -0.28
CA SER A 104 0.14 16.41 0.23
C SER A 104 0.12 14.88 0.35
N THR A 105 1.01 14.17 -0.35
CA THR A 105 1.07 12.69 -0.36
C THR A 105 2.39 12.14 0.17
N GLU A 106 3.37 13.01 0.44
CA GLU A 106 4.74 12.62 0.77
C GLU A 106 4.82 11.64 1.94
N THR A 107 4.19 11.97 3.07
CA THR A 107 4.23 11.13 4.28
C THR A 107 3.66 9.75 4.02
N LEU A 108 2.45 9.68 3.47
CA LEU A 108 1.77 8.41 3.17
C LEU A 108 2.56 7.59 2.14
N ALA A 109 3.11 8.24 1.11
CA ALA A 109 3.91 7.57 0.09
C ALA A 109 5.20 6.96 0.66
N LYS A 110 5.87 7.66 1.59
CA LYS A 110 7.04 7.11 2.30
C LYS A 110 6.68 5.89 3.14
N GLU A 111 5.59 5.96 3.90
CA GLU A 111 5.12 4.85 4.74
C GLU A 111 4.77 3.61 3.90
N LEU A 112 4.00 3.80 2.83
CA LEU A 112 3.64 2.72 1.92
C LEU A 112 4.85 2.15 1.17
N GLN A 113 5.84 2.98 0.81
CA GLN A 113 7.05 2.49 0.16
C GLN A 113 7.92 1.66 1.12
N VAL A 114 7.99 2.02 2.40
CA VAL A 114 8.64 1.17 3.42
C VAL A 114 7.90 -0.16 3.57
N ALA A 115 6.56 -0.14 3.58
CA ALA A 115 5.75 -1.35 3.61
C ALA A 115 5.96 -2.21 2.35
N GLN A 116 6.07 -1.60 1.17
CA GLN A 116 6.38 -2.28 -0.10
C GLN A 116 7.73 -2.99 -0.02
N PHE A 117 8.77 -2.29 0.45
CA PHE A 117 10.11 -2.88 0.58
C PHE A 117 10.14 -4.01 1.60
N SER A 118 9.40 -3.88 2.70
CA SER A 118 9.24 -4.92 3.70
C SER A 118 8.55 -6.17 3.11
N GLN A 119 7.52 -5.98 2.30
CA GLN A 119 6.81 -7.07 1.61
C GLN A 119 7.73 -7.79 0.61
N TRP A 120 8.40 -7.04 -0.27
CA TRP A 120 9.36 -7.62 -1.21
C TRP A 120 10.48 -8.40 -0.51
N LEU A 121 11.01 -7.87 0.60
CA LEU A 121 12.02 -8.57 1.39
C LEU A 121 11.48 -9.88 2.00
N LYS A 122 10.26 -9.85 2.55
CA LYS A 122 9.57 -11.02 3.10
C LYS A 122 9.36 -12.11 2.04
N GLU A 123 9.05 -11.72 0.82
CA GLU A 123 8.90 -12.60 -0.34
C GLU A 123 10.26 -13.06 -0.93
N GLY A 124 11.37 -12.60 -0.36
CA GLY A 124 12.71 -12.99 -0.78
C GLY A 124 13.16 -12.33 -2.08
N ALA A 125 12.50 -11.24 -2.51
CA ALA A 125 12.93 -10.47 -3.67
C ALA A 125 14.36 -9.98 -3.47
N LYS A 126 15.19 -10.13 -4.51
CA LYS A 126 16.56 -9.61 -4.52
C LYS A 126 16.57 -8.27 -5.24
N PRO A 127 17.53 -7.37 -4.96
CA PRO A 127 17.67 -6.12 -5.72
C PRO A 127 17.76 -6.32 -7.24
N ALA A 128 18.31 -7.45 -7.70
CA ALA A 128 18.33 -7.80 -9.12
C ALA A 128 16.93 -8.06 -9.71
N ASN A 129 15.99 -8.60 -8.91
CA ASN A 129 14.61 -8.80 -9.33
C ASN A 129 13.91 -7.46 -9.52
N ILE A 130 14.09 -6.53 -8.58
CA ILE A 130 13.52 -5.18 -8.65
C ILE A 130 14.11 -4.40 -9.84
N TRP A 131 15.41 -4.54 -10.10
CA TRP A 131 16.06 -3.97 -11.29
C TRP A 131 15.38 -4.44 -12.58
N LYS A 132 15.13 -5.75 -12.71
CA LYS A 132 14.48 -6.34 -13.87
C LYS A 132 13.01 -5.90 -13.98
N MET A 133 12.28 -5.89 -12.87
CA MET A 133 10.88 -5.46 -12.81
C MET A 133 10.71 -4.01 -13.29
N LEU A 134 11.63 -3.13 -12.88
CA LEU A 134 11.64 -1.72 -13.31
C LEU A 134 12.20 -1.52 -14.73
N LYS A 135 12.54 -2.60 -15.45
CA LYS A 135 13.08 -2.58 -16.81
C LYS A 135 14.32 -1.68 -16.96
N MET A 136 15.19 -1.72 -15.95
CA MET A 136 16.36 -0.86 -15.88
C MET A 136 17.47 -1.29 -16.85
N GLU A 137 18.09 -0.31 -17.51
CA GLU A 137 19.20 -0.51 -18.43
C GLU A 137 20.49 0.14 -17.91
N LYS A 138 21.61 -0.59 -17.95
CA LYS A 138 22.88 -0.11 -17.39
C LYS A 138 23.39 1.19 -18.04
N ALA A 139 23.07 1.42 -19.31
CA ALA A 139 23.53 2.60 -20.03
C ALA A 139 22.77 3.88 -19.64
N THR A 140 21.50 3.77 -19.21
CA THR A 140 20.58 4.91 -19.08
C THR A 140 19.94 5.02 -17.69
N TRP A 141 20.16 4.07 -16.79
CA TRP A 141 19.46 4.04 -15.49
C TRP A 141 19.72 5.26 -14.59
N MET A 142 20.86 5.93 -14.74
CA MET A 142 21.19 7.10 -13.90
C MET A 142 20.24 8.28 -14.12
N THR A 143 19.69 8.41 -15.33
CA THR A 143 18.71 9.44 -15.68
C THR A 143 17.27 8.94 -15.59
N ASN A 144 17.06 7.66 -15.29
CA ASN A 144 15.73 7.10 -15.13
C ASN A 144 15.15 7.51 -13.76
N PRO A 145 14.01 8.22 -13.71
CA PRO A 145 13.40 8.65 -12.44
C PRO A 145 12.97 7.46 -11.55
N ASP A 146 12.71 6.29 -12.14
CA ASP A 146 12.31 5.08 -11.40
C ASP A 146 13.50 4.39 -10.71
N ALA A 147 14.74 4.82 -11.00
CA ALA A 147 15.93 4.26 -10.39
C ALA A 147 16.00 4.53 -8.87
N ASP A 148 15.28 5.54 -8.37
CA ASP A 148 15.18 5.82 -6.93
C ASP A 148 14.45 4.71 -6.17
N VAL A 149 13.46 4.06 -6.79
CA VAL A 149 12.81 2.86 -6.22
C VAL A 149 13.86 1.78 -5.97
N TRP A 150 14.68 1.48 -6.97
CA TRP A 150 15.72 0.46 -6.85
C TRP A 150 16.80 0.84 -5.85
N ARG A 151 17.27 2.11 -5.85
CA ARG A 151 18.25 2.62 -4.88
C ARG A 151 17.73 2.50 -3.46
N GLY A 152 16.48 2.91 -3.24
CA GLY A 152 15.78 2.81 -1.96
C GLY A 152 15.69 1.36 -1.48
N TYR A 153 15.22 0.46 -2.36
CA TYR A 153 15.11 -0.96 -2.01
C TYR A 153 16.47 -1.60 -1.75
N LEU A 154 17.51 -1.27 -2.53
CA LEU A 154 18.86 -1.80 -2.32
C LEU A 154 19.41 -1.38 -0.95
N ALA A 155 19.22 -0.13 -0.55
CA ALA A 155 19.62 0.36 0.77
C ALA A 155 18.85 -0.36 1.89
N PHE A 156 17.52 -0.46 1.76
CA PHE A 156 16.67 -1.19 2.69
C PHE A 156 17.08 -2.66 2.82
N TYR A 157 17.28 -3.35 1.70
CA TYR A 157 17.68 -4.75 1.63
C TYR A 157 19.01 -4.98 2.37
N LYS A 158 20.02 -4.13 2.12
CA LYS A 158 21.33 -4.23 2.79
C LYS A 158 21.19 -4.07 4.30
N ALA A 159 20.47 -3.04 4.75
CA ALA A 159 20.28 -2.77 6.17
C ALA A 159 19.62 -3.95 6.91
N HIS A 160 18.58 -4.55 6.33
CA HIS A 160 17.77 -5.59 6.99
C HIS A 160 18.29 -7.02 6.78
N LYS A 161 19.14 -7.28 5.79
CA LYS A 161 19.87 -8.56 5.65
C LYS A 161 21.10 -8.63 6.56
N LEU A 162 21.71 -7.50 6.91
CA LEU A 162 22.86 -7.44 7.82
C LEU A 162 22.43 -7.67 9.27
N THR A 163 21.27 -7.16 9.68
CA THR A 163 20.72 -7.37 11.04
C THR A 163 20.29 -8.82 11.30
N ALA A 164 19.92 -9.58 10.27
CA ALA A 164 19.62 -11.01 10.39
C ALA A 164 20.87 -11.91 10.53
N LYS A 165 22.09 -11.37 10.40
CA LYS A 165 23.36 -12.10 10.47
C LYS A 165 24.19 -11.84 11.73
N LEU A 166 23.82 -10.86 12.57
CA LEU A 166 24.52 -10.61 13.82
C LEU A 166 23.98 -11.56 14.89
N PRO A 167 24.82 -12.40 15.52
CA PRO A 167 24.39 -13.12 16.71
C PRO A 167 24.08 -12.07 17.79
N THR A 168 22.90 -12.18 18.40
CA THR A 168 22.61 -11.47 19.65
C THR A 168 23.65 -11.86 20.70
N PRO A 169 24.24 -10.88 21.42
CA PRO A 169 25.25 -11.16 22.45
C PRO A 169 24.70 -12.01 23.60
#